data_AF-A0A8J5F3D0-F1
#
_entry.id   AF-A0A8J5F3D0-F1
#
_cell.length_a   1.000
_cell.length_b   1.000
_cell.length_c   1.000
_cell.angle_alpha   90.00
_cell.angle_beta   90.00
_cell.angle_gamma   90.00
#
_symmetry.space_group_name_H-M   'P 1'
#
loop_
_entity.id
_entity.type
_entity.pdbx_description
1 polymer ?
#
loop_
_entity_poly.entity_id
_entity_poly.type
_entity_poly.pdbx_seq_one_letter_code
_entity_poly.pdbx_strand_id
1 'polypeptide(L)'
;MEKCYNIHFRFLKKSSNVEFFPVTVLDDVLEGRKQPSELSRISIHVNGNLFPTYALNDILVAHPCPATVSRFSFRIKEDRTSSSLVSSRSSGLRISTAAGSTAAILSAGGIPMPISSQDLQYMAREPISPRVAEVPLLRGFVKPEQLMLIDWYTQEGVIYVDGCHVTCPLRYGNTVEDIWNKTWYPKAADHINSEKTWYIVDAADKILGRLASTIAIHIRGKNLVTYTPSVDMGAYVIVVNAEKVAVSGKKRSQKLYRRHSGRPGGMKVETFAQLQERIPERIIEHAVRGMLPKGRLGRRLFTHLKVYKGPDHPHEAQLPIPLPIRDKRIQIDK
;
A
#
# COMPACT_ATOMS: atom_id res chain seq x y z
N MET A 1 -41.87 6.07 -1.57
CA MET A 1 -40.90 6.67 -2.50
C MET A 1 -39.63 5.84 -2.45
N GLU A 2 -39.50 4.94 -3.40
CA GLU A 2 -38.34 4.06 -3.52
C GLU A 2 -37.13 4.88 -3.97
N LYS A 3 -35.98 4.68 -3.31
CA LYS A 3 -34.71 5.23 -3.77
C LYS A 3 -33.79 4.05 -4.09
N CYS A 4 -33.66 3.78 -5.38
CA CYS A 4 -32.78 2.75 -5.93
C CYS A 4 -31.35 3.29 -6.05
N TYR A 5 -30.34 2.44 -5.81
CA TYR A 5 -28.94 2.89 -5.72
C TYR A 5 -27.98 1.86 -6.35
N ASN A 6 -27.21 2.31 -7.34
CA ASN A 6 -26.35 1.45 -8.17
C ASN A 6 -24.90 1.36 -7.63
N ILE A 7 -24.30 0.17 -7.70
CA ILE A 7 -22.85 -0.06 -7.60
C ILE A 7 -22.23 0.00 -9.01
N HIS A 8 -21.01 0.50 -9.19
CA HIS A 8 -20.34 0.61 -10.50
C HIS A 8 -18.95 -0.04 -10.50
N PHE A 9 -18.64 -0.86 -11.52
CA PHE A 9 -17.27 -1.33 -11.82
C PHE A 9 -16.74 -0.61 -13.08
N ARG A 10 -15.46 -0.21 -13.09
CA ARG A 10 -14.83 0.45 -14.26
C ARG A 10 -13.48 -0.18 -14.60
N PHE A 11 -13.14 -0.19 -15.89
CA PHE A 11 -11.90 -0.78 -16.38
C PHE A 11 -10.73 0.20 -16.33
N LEU A 12 -9.54 -0.35 -16.10
CA LEU A 12 -8.30 0.39 -15.95
C LEU A 12 -7.14 -0.31 -16.65
N LYS A 13 -6.62 0.32 -17.70
CA LYS A 13 -5.27 0.03 -18.19
C LYS A 13 -4.26 0.58 -17.19
N LYS A 14 -3.39 -0.28 -16.67
CA LYS A 14 -2.18 0.14 -15.97
C LYS A 14 -1.07 -0.86 -16.27
N SER A 15 -0.02 -0.40 -16.93
CA SER A 15 1.22 -1.18 -17.03
C SER A 15 1.71 -1.52 -15.63
N SER A 16 2.15 -2.76 -15.44
CA SER A 16 2.70 -3.22 -14.18
C SER A 16 3.98 -2.45 -13.84
N ASN A 17 3.98 -1.70 -12.73
CA ASN A 17 5.24 -1.22 -12.16
C ASN A 17 6.13 -2.41 -11.80
N VAL A 18 7.38 -2.36 -12.26
CA VAL A 18 8.39 -3.41 -12.06
C VAL A 18 8.92 -3.35 -10.63
N GLU A 19 8.25 -3.99 -9.68
CA GLU A 19 8.77 -4.21 -8.32
C GLU A 19 8.55 -5.67 -7.87
N PHE A 20 9.63 -6.30 -7.41
CA PHE A 20 9.73 -7.66 -6.83
C PHE A 20 9.43 -8.86 -7.75
N PHE A 21 10.37 -9.14 -8.66
CA PHE A 21 10.60 -10.50 -9.16
C PHE A 21 11.85 -11.12 -8.50
N PRO A 22 11.96 -12.46 -8.41
CA PRO A 22 13.23 -13.13 -8.18
C PRO A 22 14.25 -12.68 -9.23
N VAL A 23 15.53 -12.55 -8.87
CA VAL A 23 16.58 -12.02 -9.76
C VAL A 23 16.59 -12.76 -11.10
N THR A 24 16.50 -14.09 -11.08
CA THR A 24 16.41 -14.95 -12.27
C THR A 24 15.24 -14.65 -13.21
N VAL A 25 14.08 -14.22 -12.68
CA VAL A 25 12.91 -13.85 -13.50
C VAL A 25 13.08 -12.44 -14.07
N LEU A 26 13.81 -11.56 -13.37
CA LEU A 26 14.18 -10.26 -13.90
C LEU A 26 15.21 -10.41 -15.03
N ASP A 27 16.21 -11.27 -14.85
CA ASP A 27 17.22 -11.60 -15.86
C ASP A 27 16.58 -12.22 -17.11
N ASP A 28 15.67 -13.19 -16.94
CA ASP A 28 14.89 -13.77 -18.04
C ASP A 28 14.10 -12.72 -18.85
N VAL A 29 13.59 -11.67 -18.21
CA VAL A 29 12.86 -10.58 -18.88
C VAL A 29 13.81 -9.60 -19.57
N LEU A 30 14.94 -9.27 -18.93
CA LEU A 30 15.98 -8.39 -19.50
C LEU A 30 16.69 -9.02 -20.70
N GLU A 31 16.86 -10.33 -20.71
CA GLU A 31 17.39 -11.12 -21.83
C GLU A 31 16.33 -11.48 -22.89
N GLY A 32 15.08 -11.04 -22.73
CA GLY A 32 13.98 -11.30 -23.68
C GLY A 32 13.47 -12.75 -23.70
N ARG A 33 13.94 -13.61 -22.77
CA ARG A 33 13.51 -15.01 -22.61
C ARG A 33 12.08 -15.13 -22.06
N LYS A 34 11.56 -14.09 -21.41
CA LYS A 34 10.15 -13.97 -20.96
C LYS A 34 9.57 -12.61 -21.30
N GLN A 35 8.35 -12.58 -21.84
CA GLN A 35 7.61 -11.34 -22.08
C GLN A 35 6.61 -11.06 -20.94
N PRO A 36 6.59 -9.85 -20.36
CA PRO A 36 5.54 -9.43 -19.43
C PRO A 36 4.16 -9.50 -20.11
N SER A 37 3.16 -10.04 -19.41
CA SER A 37 1.76 -10.05 -19.86
C SER A 37 0.98 -8.92 -19.18
N GLU A 38 0.19 -8.17 -19.94
CA GLU A 38 -0.75 -7.20 -19.36
C GLU A 38 -1.92 -7.95 -18.70
N LEU A 39 -2.21 -7.63 -17.44
CA LEU A 39 -3.29 -8.25 -16.67
C LEU A 39 -4.38 -7.22 -16.35
N SER A 40 -5.61 -7.60 -16.65
CA SER A 40 -6.82 -6.87 -16.26
C SER A 40 -7.00 -6.87 -14.74
N ARG A 41 -7.50 -5.76 -14.19
CA ARG A 41 -7.83 -5.60 -12.77
C ARG A 41 -9.23 -5.02 -12.60
N ILE A 42 -9.92 -5.45 -11.55
CA ILE A 42 -11.27 -4.95 -11.25
C ILE A 42 -11.15 -3.73 -10.34
N SER A 43 -11.79 -2.62 -10.72
CA SER A 43 -12.05 -1.50 -9.83
C SER A 43 -13.49 -1.55 -9.31
N ILE A 44 -13.66 -1.28 -8.02
CA ILE A 44 -14.94 -1.35 -7.30
C ILE A 44 -15.28 0.06 -6.84
N HIS A 45 -16.53 0.50 -7.02
CA HIS A 45 -16.98 1.76 -6.43
C HIS A 45 -18.07 1.50 -5.39
N VAL A 46 -17.90 2.12 -4.22
CA VAL A 46 -18.77 2.00 -3.04
C VAL A 46 -18.95 3.38 -2.39
N ASN A 47 -20.13 3.99 -2.56
CA ASN A 47 -20.64 5.13 -1.79
C ASN A 47 -20.07 6.56 -1.98
N GLY A 48 -19.54 7.05 -3.11
CA GLY A 48 -19.26 6.43 -4.41
C GLY A 48 -17.82 6.10 -4.67
N ASN A 49 -17.16 5.88 -3.57
CA ASN A 49 -15.75 5.96 -3.43
C ASN A 49 -15.16 4.76 -4.15
N LEU A 50 -14.27 5.03 -5.11
CA LEU A 50 -13.37 4.02 -5.61
C LEU A 50 -12.72 3.34 -4.40
N PHE A 51 -12.95 2.04 -4.27
CA PHE A 51 -12.34 1.26 -3.22
C PHE A 51 -10.81 1.28 -3.44
N PRO A 52 -9.99 1.57 -2.41
CA PRO A 52 -8.58 1.94 -2.60
C PRO A 52 -7.70 0.80 -3.13
N THR A 53 -8.23 -0.41 -3.19
CA THR A 53 -7.55 -1.62 -3.68
C THR A 53 -8.27 -2.15 -4.92
N TYR A 54 -7.51 -2.38 -5.99
CA TYR A 54 -7.97 -3.09 -7.18
C TYR A 54 -7.82 -4.60 -6.96
N ALA A 55 -8.86 -5.39 -7.25
CA ALA A 55 -8.72 -6.84 -7.29
C ALA A 55 -7.89 -7.25 -8.52
N LEU A 56 -6.89 -8.09 -8.30
CA LEU A 56 -6.17 -8.81 -9.35
C LEU A 56 -6.92 -10.07 -9.76
N ASN A 57 -7.48 -10.80 -8.81
CA ASN A 57 -8.08 -12.11 -8.99
C ASN A 57 -9.60 -11.99 -9.05
N ASP A 58 -10.21 -11.65 -7.91
CA ASP A 58 -11.65 -11.73 -7.74
C ASP A 58 -12.19 -10.88 -6.58
N ILE A 59 -13.50 -10.69 -6.64
CA ILE A 59 -14.32 -9.99 -5.67
C ILE A 59 -15.48 -10.89 -5.30
N LEU A 60 -15.82 -10.93 -4.01
CA LEU A 60 -17.04 -11.55 -3.52
C LEU A 60 -17.87 -10.49 -2.77
N VAL A 61 -19.10 -10.27 -3.21
CA VAL A 61 -20.09 -9.45 -2.50
C VAL A 61 -21.03 -10.40 -1.77
N ALA A 62 -20.94 -10.47 -0.44
CA ALA A 62 -21.68 -11.43 0.38
C ALA A 62 -22.07 -10.85 1.74
N HIS A 63 -22.98 -11.51 2.45
CA HIS A 63 -23.24 -11.21 3.85
C HIS A 63 -22.05 -11.62 4.73
N PRO A 64 -21.66 -10.84 5.76
CA PRO A 64 -20.51 -11.17 6.62
C PRO A 64 -20.67 -12.50 7.38
N CYS A 65 -21.90 -12.85 7.79
CA CYS A 65 -22.21 -14.17 8.35
C CYS A 65 -22.49 -15.18 7.21
N PRO A 66 -21.68 -16.25 7.04
CA PRO A 66 -21.87 -17.23 5.96
C PRO A 66 -23.17 -18.03 6.00
N ALA A 67 -23.81 -18.13 7.18
CA ALA A 67 -25.10 -18.79 7.35
C ALA A 67 -26.30 -17.92 6.89
N THR A 68 -26.06 -16.68 6.45
CA THR A 68 -27.10 -15.72 6.06
C THR A 68 -27.13 -15.51 4.55
N VAL A 69 -28.34 -15.43 4.00
CA VAL A 69 -28.57 -15.27 2.56
C VAL A 69 -28.39 -13.82 2.12
N SER A 70 -27.50 -13.61 1.15
CA SER A 70 -27.30 -12.35 0.44
C SER A 70 -28.50 -12.08 -0.48
N ARG A 71 -29.06 -10.86 -0.43
CA ARG A 71 -30.15 -10.42 -1.34
C ARG A 71 -29.65 -9.25 -2.18
N PHE A 72 -29.63 -9.44 -3.49
CA PHE A 72 -29.13 -8.44 -4.43
C PHE A 72 -29.83 -8.57 -5.78
N SER A 73 -29.83 -7.49 -6.56
CA SER A 73 -30.06 -7.55 -8.00
C SER A 73 -28.83 -7.09 -8.76
N PHE A 74 -28.72 -7.47 -10.02
CA PHE A 74 -27.70 -6.93 -10.90
C PHE A 74 -28.18 -6.84 -12.35
N ARG A 75 -27.49 -6.01 -13.12
CA ARG A 75 -27.69 -5.81 -14.56
C ARG A 75 -26.39 -5.36 -15.20
N ILE A 76 -26.15 -5.77 -16.43
CA ILE A 76 -25.05 -5.31 -17.26
C ILE A 76 -25.56 -4.18 -18.18
N LYS A 77 -24.81 -3.08 -18.28
CA LYS A 77 -25.11 -1.89 -19.09
C LYS A 77 -24.01 -1.61 -20.09
N GLU A 78 -24.38 -1.23 -21.31
CA GLU A 78 -23.47 -0.88 -22.42
C GLU A 78 -24.03 0.39 -23.09
N ASP A 79 -23.38 1.54 -22.90
CA ASP A 79 -23.85 2.87 -23.34
C ASP A 79 -25.36 3.14 -23.10
N ARG A 80 -26.19 2.91 -24.13
CA ARG A 80 -27.64 3.16 -24.17
C ARG A 80 -28.49 1.91 -23.91
N THR A 81 -27.91 0.71 -23.89
CA THR A 81 -28.62 -0.55 -23.65
C THR A 81 -28.32 -1.08 -22.26
N SER A 82 -29.30 -1.76 -21.67
CA SER A 82 -29.13 -2.50 -20.42
C SER A 82 -29.81 -3.86 -20.56
N SER A 83 -29.10 -4.90 -20.13
CA SER A 83 -29.69 -6.23 -19.91
C SER A 83 -30.81 -6.19 -18.88
N SER A 84 -31.61 -7.26 -18.85
CA SER A 84 -32.66 -7.46 -17.85
C SER A 84 -32.09 -7.43 -16.43
N LEU A 85 -32.86 -6.87 -15.49
CA LEU A 85 -32.50 -6.90 -14.07
C LEU A 85 -32.67 -8.33 -13.54
N VAL A 86 -31.58 -8.95 -13.11
CA VAL A 86 -31.55 -10.28 -12.50
C VAL A 86 -31.58 -10.10 -11.00
N SER A 87 -32.59 -10.65 -10.32
CA SER A 87 -32.67 -10.65 -8.85
C SER A 87 -32.23 -11.99 -8.29
N SER A 88 -31.44 -12.00 -7.21
CA SER A 88 -30.89 -13.23 -6.64
C SER A 88 -30.92 -13.24 -5.11
N ARG A 89 -31.11 -14.44 -4.58
CA ARG A 89 -30.97 -14.81 -3.16
C ARG A 89 -29.93 -15.91 -3.11
N SER A 90 -28.73 -15.64 -2.58
CA SER A 90 -27.59 -16.55 -2.77
C SER A 90 -26.57 -16.40 -1.62
N SER A 91 -25.52 -17.22 -1.58
CA SER A 91 -24.41 -17.02 -0.62
C SER A 91 -23.49 -15.85 -0.96
N GLY A 92 -23.64 -15.25 -2.15
CA GLY A 92 -22.96 -14.04 -2.58
C GLY A 92 -22.76 -13.97 -4.11
N LEU A 93 -22.39 -12.80 -4.61
CA LEU A 93 -22.02 -12.58 -6.01
C LEU A 93 -20.51 -12.54 -6.15
N ARG A 94 -19.92 -13.47 -6.92
CA ARG A 94 -18.50 -13.50 -7.24
C ARG A 94 -18.25 -12.89 -8.61
N ILE A 95 -17.21 -12.06 -8.76
CA ILE A 95 -16.75 -11.48 -10.02
C ILE A 95 -15.23 -11.67 -10.10
N SER A 96 -14.72 -12.18 -11.21
CA SER A 96 -13.30 -12.57 -11.37
C SER A 96 -12.69 -12.15 -12.70
N THR A 97 -11.42 -11.76 -12.66
CA THR A 97 -10.57 -11.56 -13.84
C THR A 97 -10.11 -12.91 -14.42
N ALA A 98 -9.39 -12.86 -15.54
CA ALA A 98 -8.63 -13.99 -16.05
C ALA A 98 -7.63 -14.59 -15.03
N ALA A 99 -6.97 -13.77 -14.22
CA ALA A 99 -6.02 -14.23 -13.20
C ALA A 99 -6.72 -14.94 -12.03
N GLY A 100 -7.95 -14.54 -11.67
CA GLY A 100 -8.76 -15.23 -10.67
C GLY A 100 -9.47 -16.48 -11.21
N SER A 101 -9.76 -16.52 -12.51
CA SER A 101 -10.51 -17.60 -13.18
C SER A 101 -9.68 -18.86 -13.43
N THR A 102 -9.21 -19.43 -12.34
CA THR A 102 -8.39 -20.65 -12.25
C THR A 102 -9.25 -21.88 -11.95
N ALA A 103 -8.62 -23.04 -11.69
CA ALA A 103 -9.31 -24.26 -11.26
C ALA A 103 -10.21 -24.06 -10.03
N ALA A 104 -9.88 -23.14 -9.12
CA ALA A 104 -10.70 -22.82 -7.95
C ALA A 104 -12.05 -22.13 -8.31
N ILE A 105 -12.15 -21.54 -9.51
CA ILE A 105 -13.40 -21.00 -10.04
C ILE A 105 -14.19 -22.06 -10.82
N LEU A 106 -13.50 -22.97 -11.52
CA LEU A 106 -14.14 -24.14 -12.13
C LEU A 106 -14.86 -25.00 -11.09
N SER A 107 -14.20 -25.31 -9.97
CA SER A 107 -14.81 -26.06 -8.85
C SER A 107 -16.02 -25.36 -8.20
N ALA A 108 -16.15 -24.04 -8.39
CA ALA A 108 -17.27 -23.24 -7.88
C ALA A 108 -18.42 -23.10 -8.89
N GLY A 109 -18.32 -23.70 -10.10
CA GLY A 109 -19.34 -23.64 -11.16
C GLY A 109 -19.10 -22.58 -12.25
N GLY A 110 -17.93 -21.92 -12.24
CA GLY A 110 -17.47 -20.98 -13.27
C GLY A 110 -16.61 -21.64 -14.37
N ILE A 111 -16.09 -20.80 -15.26
CA ILE A 111 -15.37 -21.18 -16.47
C ILE A 111 -13.94 -20.61 -16.42
N PRO A 112 -12.88 -21.43 -16.52
CA PRO A 112 -11.50 -20.94 -16.64
C PRO A 112 -11.33 -20.01 -17.84
N MET A 113 -10.59 -18.90 -17.66
CA MET A 113 -10.35 -17.94 -18.74
C MET A 113 -8.87 -17.91 -19.14
N PRO A 114 -8.53 -17.69 -20.43
CA PRO A 114 -7.16 -17.43 -20.85
C PRO A 114 -6.60 -16.21 -20.13
N ILE A 115 -5.34 -16.26 -19.68
CA ILE A 115 -4.71 -15.19 -18.87
C ILE A 115 -4.68 -13.82 -19.56
N SER A 116 -4.72 -13.80 -20.89
CA SER A 116 -4.81 -12.62 -21.76
C SER A 116 -6.22 -12.05 -21.93
N SER A 117 -7.26 -12.70 -21.38
CA SER A 117 -8.63 -12.22 -21.49
C SER A 117 -8.86 -10.92 -20.72
N GLN A 118 -9.63 -10.02 -21.32
CA GLN A 118 -10.05 -8.77 -20.70
C GLN A 118 -11.49 -8.85 -20.14
N ASP A 119 -12.22 -9.92 -20.46
CA ASP A 119 -13.55 -10.18 -19.92
C ASP A 119 -13.47 -10.49 -18.41
N LEU A 120 -14.51 -10.06 -17.68
CA LEU A 120 -14.75 -10.49 -16.31
C LEU A 120 -15.83 -11.57 -16.31
N GLN A 121 -15.62 -12.63 -15.55
CA GLN A 121 -16.67 -13.61 -15.27
C GLN A 121 -17.41 -13.22 -13.99
N TYR A 122 -18.74 -13.32 -13.99
CA TYR A 122 -19.57 -13.19 -12.79
C TYR A 122 -20.37 -14.46 -12.53
N MET A 123 -20.70 -14.71 -11.27
CA MET A 123 -21.48 -15.85 -10.81
C MET A 123 -22.14 -15.60 -9.45
N ALA A 124 -23.46 -15.71 -9.38
CA ALA A 124 -24.17 -15.83 -8.11
C ALA A 124 -23.93 -17.23 -7.53
N ARG A 125 -23.29 -17.29 -6.36
CA ARG A 125 -22.98 -18.55 -5.66
C ARG A 125 -24.21 -19.11 -4.95
N GLU A 126 -24.44 -20.41 -5.08
CA GLU A 126 -25.52 -21.16 -4.42
C GLU A 126 -26.88 -20.41 -4.42
N PRO A 127 -27.45 -20.10 -5.60
CA PRO A 127 -28.73 -19.40 -5.69
C PRO A 127 -29.88 -20.26 -5.16
N ILE A 128 -30.68 -19.66 -4.27
CA ILE A 128 -31.80 -20.30 -3.58
C ILE A 128 -33.08 -20.05 -4.38
N SER A 129 -33.69 -21.14 -4.85
CA SER A 129 -34.94 -21.13 -5.63
C SER A 129 -34.96 -20.13 -6.81
N PRO A 130 -33.92 -20.13 -7.69
CA PRO A 130 -33.91 -19.27 -8.85
C PRO A 130 -35.04 -19.62 -9.82
N ARG A 131 -35.63 -18.63 -10.49
CA ARG A 131 -36.61 -18.90 -11.56
C ARG A 131 -35.88 -19.54 -12.74
N VAL A 132 -36.51 -20.53 -13.39
CA VAL A 132 -35.90 -21.30 -14.50
C VAL A 132 -35.33 -20.40 -15.61
N ALA A 133 -36.05 -19.32 -15.96
CA ALA A 133 -35.60 -18.35 -16.97
C ALA A 133 -34.42 -17.46 -16.52
N GLU A 134 -34.20 -17.30 -15.21
CA GLU A 134 -33.11 -16.50 -14.63
C GLU A 134 -31.83 -17.34 -14.40
N VAL A 135 -31.93 -18.68 -14.32
CA VAL A 135 -30.77 -19.57 -14.12
C VAL A 135 -29.61 -19.33 -15.09
N PRO A 136 -29.82 -19.16 -16.42
CA PRO A 136 -28.74 -18.86 -17.36
C PRO A 136 -28.10 -17.48 -17.14
N LEU A 137 -28.83 -16.54 -16.52
CA LEU A 137 -28.40 -15.16 -16.27
C LEU A 137 -27.67 -15.01 -14.92
N LEU A 138 -27.63 -16.04 -14.08
CA LEU A 138 -26.93 -16.02 -12.78
C LEU A 138 -25.42 -16.21 -12.90
N ARG A 139 -24.91 -16.51 -14.10
CA ARG A 139 -23.48 -16.57 -14.42
C ARG A 139 -23.25 -16.11 -15.85
N GLY A 140 -22.08 -15.55 -16.13
CA GLY A 140 -21.72 -15.14 -17.48
C GLY A 140 -20.50 -14.24 -17.51
N PHE A 141 -20.38 -13.48 -18.59
CA PHE A 141 -19.26 -12.57 -18.83
C PHE A 141 -19.72 -11.11 -18.90
N VAL A 142 -18.84 -10.20 -18.48
CA VAL A 142 -18.93 -8.76 -18.64
C VAL A 142 -17.74 -8.35 -19.49
N LYS A 143 -17.99 -7.78 -20.66
CA LYS A 143 -16.94 -7.32 -21.59
C LYS A 143 -16.27 -6.04 -21.08
N PRO A 144 -15.08 -5.65 -21.58
CA PRO A 144 -14.37 -4.43 -21.16
C PRO A 144 -15.16 -3.12 -21.35
N GLU A 145 -16.11 -3.11 -22.28
CA GLU A 145 -16.95 -1.94 -22.56
C GLU A 145 -18.26 -1.91 -21.74
N GLN A 146 -18.50 -2.94 -20.92
CA GLN A 146 -19.77 -3.17 -20.23
C GLN A 146 -19.66 -2.96 -18.71
N LEU A 147 -20.60 -2.23 -18.13
CA LEU A 147 -20.65 -1.95 -16.70
C LEU A 147 -21.62 -2.91 -16.01
N MET A 148 -21.15 -3.72 -15.08
CA MET A 148 -22.04 -4.43 -14.16
C MET A 148 -22.51 -3.46 -13.08
N LEU A 149 -23.83 -3.42 -12.86
CA LEU A 149 -24.45 -2.71 -11.75
C LEU A 149 -25.03 -3.74 -10.79
N ILE A 150 -24.80 -3.54 -9.49
CA ILE A 150 -25.37 -4.38 -8.42
C ILE A 150 -26.15 -3.47 -7.47
N ASP A 151 -27.33 -3.89 -7.05
CA ASP A 151 -28.14 -3.26 -6.02
C ASP A 151 -28.22 -4.22 -4.81
N TRP A 152 -27.88 -3.76 -3.60
CA TRP A 152 -27.83 -4.61 -2.41
C TRP A 152 -29.02 -4.35 -1.47
N TYR A 153 -29.69 -5.42 -1.03
CA TYR A 153 -30.95 -5.34 -0.26
C TYR A 153 -30.87 -5.91 1.16
N THR A 154 -29.74 -6.49 1.57
CA THR A 154 -29.55 -6.95 2.96
C THR A 154 -29.02 -5.80 3.85
N GLN A 155 -29.36 -5.79 5.14
CA GLN A 155 -28.95 -4.72 6.07
C GLN A 155 -27.42 -4.57 6.17
N GLU A 156 -26.72 -5.70 6.24
CA GLU A 156 -25.27 -5.80 6.20
C GLU A 156 -24.83 -6.48 4.91
N GLY A 157 -23.63 -6.14 4.46
CA GLY A 157 -22.90 -6.84 3.41
C GLY A 157 -21.42 -6.53 3.53
N VAL A 158 -20.58 -7.33 2.88
CA VAL A 158 -19.14 -7.10 2.77
C VAL A 158 -18.71 -7.42 1.35
N ILE A 159 -17.87 -6.56 0.80
CA ILE A 159 -17.11 -6.80 -0.42
C ILE A 159 -15.73 -7.28 0.00
N TYR A 160 -15.39 -8.51 -0.36
CA TYR A 160 -14.08 -9.12 -0.17
C TYR A 160 -13.27 -8.94 -1.47
N VAL A 161 -12.00 -8.55 -1.36
CA VAL A 161 -11.14 -8.17 -2.50
C VAL A 161 -9.86 -9.01 -2.44
N ASP A 162 -9.64 -9.85 -3.46
CA ASP A 162 -8.55 -10.84 -3.50
C ASP A 162 -8.46 -11.71 -2.22
N GLY A 163 -9.62 -12.04 -1.63
CA GLY A 163 -9.75 -12.81 -0.39
C GLY A 163 -10.22 -11.99 0.81
N CYS A 164 -9.99 -12.52 2.02
CA CYS A 164 -10.55 -11.96 3.27
C CYS A 164 -9.73 -10.81 3.89
N HIS A 165 -8.52 -10.54 3.40
CA HIS A 165 -7.60 -9.56 3.99
C HIS A 165 -7.97 -8.11 3.70
N VAL A 166 -8.71 -7.86 2.62
CA VAL A 166 -9.15 -6.53 2.20
C VAL A 166 -10.66 -6.57 2.06
N THR A 167 -11.35 -5.77 2.87
CA THR A 167 -12.83 -5.78 2.96
C THR A 167 -13.41 -4.37 2.91
N CYS A 168 -14.59 -4.24 2.29
CA CYS A 168 -15.42 -3.05 2.32
C CYS A 168 -16.78 -3.39 2.97
N PRO A 169 -17.15 -2.81 4.12
CA PRO A 169 -18.48 -3.00 4.67
C PRO A 169 -19.53 -2.23 3.85
N LEU A 170 -20.59 -2.94 3.47
CA LEU A 170 -21.81 -2.38 2.87
C LEU A 170 -22.89 -2.24 3.94
N ARG A 171 -23.65 -1.15 3.88
CA ARG A 171 -24.88 -0.95 4.65
C ARG A 171 -26.04 -0.74 3.70
N TYR A 172 -27.26 -0.94 4.19
CA TYR A 172 -28.48 -0.55 3.48
C TYR A 172 -28.50 0.95 3.11
N GLY A 173 -28.89 1.30 1.88
CA GLY A 173 -29.05 2.69 1.43
C GLY A 173 -27.73 3.42 1.14
N ASN A 174 -26.94 2.90 0.19
CA ASN A 174 -25.54 3.25 -0.02
C ASN A 174 -25.31 3.48 -1.55
N THR A 175 -24.78 4.65 -1.96
CA THR A 175 -24.95 5.20 -3.34
C THR A 175 -23.68 5.75 -3.98
N VAL A 176 -23.39 5.40 -5.24
CA VAL A 176 -22.10 5.70 -5.89
C VAL A 176 -22.08 6.85 -6.92
N GLU A 177 -21.23 7.86 -6.72
CA GLU A 177 -20.73 8.80 -7.77
C GLU A 177 -19.20 9.05 -7.77
N ASP A 178 -18.68 9.49 -8.92
CA ASP A 178 -17.32 9.31 -9.49
C ASP A 178 -16.16 10.12 -8.84
N ILE A 179 -15.08 9.42 -8.41
CA ILE A 179 -13.70 9.96 -8.47
C ILE A 179 -12.69 8.91 -9.00
N TRP A 180 -12.61 8.80 -10.33
CA TRP A 180 -11.42 8.60 -11.16
C TRP A 180 -10.64 7.27 -11.18
N ASN A 181 -10.33 6.90 -12.43
CA ASN A 181 -9.19 6.11 -12.91
C ASN A 181 -7.79 6.70 -12.56
N LYS A 182 -7.50 7.09 -11.31
CA LYS A 182 -6.22 7.71 -10.90
C LYS A 182 -5.63 7.10 -9.62
N THR A 183 -4.30 7.11 -9.53
CA THR A 183 -3.57 6.75 -8.31
C THR A 183 -3.93 7.73 -7.19
N TRP A 184 -4.26 7.22 -5.99
CA TRP A 184 -4.52 8.05 -4.81
C TRP A 184 -3.34 8.98 -4.52
N TYR A 185 -3.65 10.22 -4.16
CA TYR A 185 -2.67 11.25 -3.83
C TYR A 185 -3.13 11.98 -2.56
N PRO A 186 -2.27 12.14 -1.54
CA PRO A 186 -2.64 12.75 -0.26
C PRO A 186 -3.02 14.22 -0.44
N LYS A 187 -4.11 14.62 0.23
CA LYS A 187 -4.57 15.99 0.35
C LYS A 187 -3.80 16.73 1.45
N ALA A 188 -3.99 18.04 1.55
CA ALA A 188 -3.35 18.88 2.56
C ALA A 188 -3.64 18.43 4.00
N ALA A 189 -4.85 17.89 4.26
CA ALA A 189 -5.24 17.37 5.57
C ALA A 189 -4.46 16.12 5.99
N ASP A 190 -4.06 15.27 5.04
CA ASP A 190 -3.49 13.94 5.35
C ASP A 190 -2.05 13.99 5.88
N HIS A 191 -1.40 15.16 5.88
CA HIS A 191 0.01 15.32 6.21
C HIS A 191 0.34 16.56 7.05
N ILE A 192 -0.62 16.99 7.87
CA ILE A 192 -0.42 18.09 8.83
C ILE A 192 0.67 17.70 9.83
N ASN A 193 1.65 18.58 10.04
CA ASN A 193 2.83 18.26 10.85
C ASN A 193 2.53 18.01 12.35
N SER A 194 1.41 18.50 12.88
CA SER A 194 1.00 18.32 14.28
C SER A 194 0.53 16.90 14.61
N GLU A 195 0.04 16.14 13.62
CA GLU A 195 -0.52 14.80 13.79
C GLU A 195 0.53 13.69 13.59
N LYS A 196 1.77 14.07 13.28
CA LYS A 196 2.85 13.12 13.00
C LYS A 196 3.32 12.43 14.27
N THR A 197 3.46 11.11 14.18
CA THR A 197 4.03 10.27 15.23
C THR A 197 5.46 10.71 15.54
N TRP A 198 5.81 10.69 16.83
CA TRP A 198 7.16 10.88 17.32
C TRP A 198 7.74 9.54 17.76
N TYR A 199 8.94 9.22 17.31
CA TYR A 199 9.69 8.06 17.76
C TYR A 199 10.91 8.46 18.57
N ILE A 200 11.30 7.62 19.52
CA ILE A 200 12.57 7.70 20.24
C ILE A 200 13.42 6.45 19.98
N VAL A 201 14.74 6.64 19.84
CA VAL A 201 15.71 5.54 19.77
C VAL A 201 16.98 5.88 20.53
N ASP A 202 17.38 4.96 21.41
CA ASP A 202 18.71 4.97 22.04
C ASP A 202 19.76 4.51 21.02
N ALA A 203 20.81 5.30 20.81
CA ALA A 203 21.91 4.96 19.91
C ALA A 203 23.02 4.11 20.56
N ALA A 204 22.98 3.90 21.89
CA ALA A 204 24.01 3.16 22.62
C ALA A 204 24.21 1.73 22.07
N ASP A 205 25.47 1.37 21.81
CA ASP A 205 25.91 0.08 21.26
C ASP A 205 25.23 -0.35 19.93
N LYS A 206 24.51 0.55 19.25
CA LYS A 206 23.89 0.30 17.94
C LYS A 206 24.83 0.68 16.81
N ILE A 207 24.89 -0.16 15.77
CA ILE A 207 25.71 0.04 14.58
C ILE A 207 25.14 1.19 13.74
N LEU A 208 25.90 2.29 13.66
CA LEU A 208 25.54 3.55 13.00
C LEU A 208 24.79 3.38 11.66
N GLY A 209 25.33 2.58 10.75
CA GLY A 209 24.77 2.44 9.40
C GLY A 209 23.43 1.69 9.35
N ARG A 210 23.23 0.71 10.25
CA ARG A 210 21.97 -0.03 10.36
C ARG A 210 20.90 0.84 11.00
N LEU A 211 21.24 1.50 12.10
CA LEU A 211 20.39 2.47 12.79
C LEU A 211 19.93 3.60 11.85
N ALA A 212 20.86 4.23 11.13
CA ALA A 212 20.54 5.32 10.20
C ALA A 212 19.56 4.89 9.09
N SER A 213 19.63 3.63 8.63
CA SER A 213 18.71 3.08 7.63
C SER A 213 17.28 2.99 8.16
N THR A 214 17.10 2.42 9.36
CA THR A 214 15.79 2.33 10.02
C THR A 214 15.19 3.71 10.29
N ILE A 215 16.01 4.66 10.75
CA ILE A 215 15.59 6.06 10.95
C ILE A 215 15.13 6.70 9.63
N ALA A 216 15.92 6.55 8.56
CA ALA A 216 15.59 7.14 7.26
C ALA A 216 14.28 6.59 6.65
N ILE A 217 13.97 5.30 6.89
CA ILE A 217 12.70 4.67 6.47
C ILE A 217 11.49 5.34 7.14
N HIS A 218 11.56 5.58 8.46
CA HIS A 218 10.46 6.15 9.24
C HIS A 218 10.30 7.66 9.01
N ILE A 219 11.40 8.42 8.94
CA ILE A 219 11.36 9.84 8.55
C ILE A 219 10.79 10.01 7.14
N ARG A 220 11.00 9.03 6.25
CA ARG A 220 10.44 9.07 4.89
C ARG A 220 9.00 8.59 4.80
N GLY A 221 8.48 7.90 5.82
CA GLY A 221 7.15 7.27 5.80
C GLY A 221 7.06 6.05 4.88
N LYS A 222 8.18 5.41 4.50
CA LYS A 222 8.18 4.20 3.64
C LYS A 222 7.52 2.98 4.29
N ASN A 223 7.31 3.03 5.59
CA ASN A 223 6.61 2.02 6.40
C ASN A 223 5.07 2.18 6.36
N LEU A 224 4.54 3.25 5.76
CA LEU A 224 3.11 3.54 5.70
C LEU A 224 2.52 3.19 4.33
N VAL A 225 1.29 2.67 4.32
CA VAL A 225 0.53 2.36 3.09
C VAL A 225 0.22 3.63 2.28
N THR A 226 0.10 4.78 2.96
CA THR A 226 -0.14 6.10 2.37
C THR A 226 1.12 6.77 1.81
N TYR A 227 2.26 6.06 1.73
CA TYR A 227 3.52 6.59 1.22
C TYR A 227 3.38 7.21 -0.19
N THR A 228 3.73 8.49 -0.31
CA THR A 228 3.73 9.22 -1.58
C THR A 228 5.09 9.89 -1.79
N PRO A 229 5.81 9.65 -2.92
CA PRO A 229 7.16 10.19 -3.12
C PRO A 229 7.27 11.71 -3.07
N SER A 230 6.28 12.46 -3.55
CA SER A 230 6.30 13.93 -3.56
C SER A 230 5.92 14.59 -2.23
N VAL A 231 5.37 13.82 -1.28
CA VAL A 231 4.79 14.35 -0.04
C VAL A 231 5.54 13.82 1.19
N ASP A 232 5.36 14.52 2.30
CA ASP A 232 6.00 14.27 3.59
C ASP A 232 5.01 13.57 4.53
N MET A 233 4.87 12.25 4.36
CA MET A 233 3.99 11.39 5.18
C MET A 233 4.72 10.78 6.39
N GLY A 234 6.00 11.10 6.59
CA GLY A 234 6.84 10.43 7.59
C GLY A 234 6.70 10.96 9.01
N ALA A 235 7.44 10.33 9.92
CA ALA A 235 7.43 10.62 11.35
C ALA A 235 8.60 11.51 11.80
N TYR A 236 8.51 12.04 13.02
CA TYR A 236 9.65 12.61 13.74
C TYR A 236 10.44 11.50 14.43
N VAL A 237 11.77 11.64 14.50
CA VAL A 237 12.64 10.67 15.19
C VAL A 237 13.65 11.40 16.06
N ILE A 238 13.58 11.12 17.37
CA ILE A 238 14.52 11.55 18.40
C ILE A 238 15.55 10.45 18.61
N VAL A 239 16.83 10.82 18.58
CA VAL A 239 17.97 9.94 18.85
C VAL A 239 18.68 10.43 20.10
N VAL A 240 18.85 9.57 21.09
CA VAL A 240 19.57 9.86 22.35
C VAL A 240 20.82 9.00 22.47
N ASN A 241 21.71 9.34 23.41
CA ASN A 241 23.06 8.76 23.57
C ASN A 241 23.88 8.74 22.28
N ALA A 242 23.81 9.78 21.44
CA ALA A 242 24.51 9.82 20.15
C ALA A 242 26.03 9.62 20.26
N GLU A 243 26.63 9.96 21.41
CA GLU A 243 28.06 9.71 21.69
C GLU A 243 28.40 8.21 21.82
N LYS A 244 27.43 7.35 22.15
CA LYS A 244 27.62 5.90 22.41
C LYS A 244 27.35 5.04 21.17
N VAL A 245 27.17 5.65 20.00
CA VAL A 245 26.92 4.95 18.73
C VAL A 245 28.13 4.15 18.28
N ALA A 246 27.91 2.91 17.85
CA ALA A 246 28.96 1.96 17.56
C ALA A 246 29.29 1.85 16.05
N VAL A 247 30.54 1.48 15.74
CA VAL A 247 31.03 1.20 14.39
C VAL A 247 31.89 -0.05 14.36
N SER A 248 31.71 -0.90 13.35
CA SER A 248 32.42 -2.19 13.24
C SER A 248 33.84 -2.07 12.67
N GLY A 249 34.78 -2.86 13.22
CA GLY A 249 36.17 -2.93 12.78
C GLY A 249 36.97 -1.65 13.03
N LYS A 250 38.07 -1.45 12.29
CA LYS A 250 38.99 -0.30 12.46
C LYS A 250 38.42 1.07 12.02
N LYS A 251 37.10 1.17 11.78
CA LYS A 251 36.43 2.39 11.29
C LYS A 251 36.53 3.57 12.27
N ARG A 252 36.70 3.32 13.57
CA ARG A 252 36.84 4.38 14.59
C ARG A 252 38.05 5.30 14.34
N SER A 253 39.15 4.77 13.82
CA SER A 253 40.33 5.55 13.39
C SER A 253 40.37 5.81 11.88
N GLN A 254 39.95 4.84 11.06
CA GLN A 254 40.10 4.91 9.59
C GLN A 254 39.00 5.70 8.86
N LYS A 255 37.80 5.86 9.44
CA LYS A 255 36.72 6.59 8.76
C LYS A 255 36.98 8.09 8.84
N LEU A 256 37.22 8.70 7.68
CA LEU A 256 37.46 10.13 7.53
C LEU A 256 36.16 10.88 7.19
N TYR A 257 35.88 11.94 7.94
CA TYR A 257 34.89 12.96 7.61
C TYR A 257 35.62 14.15 6.97
N ARG A 258 35.18 14.58 5.80
CA ARG A 258 35.81 15.67 5.04
C ARG A 258 34.83 16.82 4.83
N ARG A 259 35.34 18.05 4.90
CA ARG A 259 34.61 19.28 4.53
C ARG A 259 35.57 20.25 3.83
N HIS A 260 35.05 21.04 2.91
CA HIS A 260 35.82 22.02 2.15
C HIS A 260 35.25 23.42 2.37
N SER A 261 36.11 24.44 2.45
CA SER A 261 35.69 25.85 2.58
C SER A 261 35.31 26.51 1.25
N GLY A 262 35.75 25.93 0.12
CA GLY A 262 35.65 26.52 -1.21
C GLY A 262 36.96 27.15 -1.71
N ARG A 263 37.90 27.47 -0.82
CA ARG A 263 39.22 28.03 -1.18
C ARG A 263 40.27 26.92 -1.43
N PRO A 264 41.29 27.15 -2.29
CA PRO A 264 42.44 26.24 -2.42
C PRO A 264 43.07 25.91 -1.07
N GLY A 265 43.49 24.66 -0.86
CA GLY A 265 43.99 24.17 0.43
C GLY A 265 42.94 24.09 1.55
N GLY A 266 41.69 24.47 1.29
CA GLY A 266 40.62 24.63 2.29
C GLY A 266 39.97 23.33 2.78
N MET A 267 40.61 22.17 2.63
CA MET A 267 40.09 20.87 3.05
C MET A 267 40.39 20.62 4.53
N LYS A 268 39.35 20.31 5.31
CA LYS A 268 39.48 19.84 6.70
C LYS A 268 39.02 18.40 6.78
N VAL A 269 39.82 17.57 7.43
CA VAL A 269 39.63 16.13 7.60
C VAL A 269 39.65 15.81 9.09
N GLU A 270 38.63 15.11 9.57
CA GLU A 270 38.47 14.70 10.97
C GLU A 270 38.20 13.18 10.98
N THR A 271 38.86 12.41 11.85
CA THR A 271 38.56 10.96 12.00
C THR A 271 37.23 10.77 12.75
N PHE A 272 36.68 9.55 12.72
CA PHE A 272 35.46 9.24 13.48
C PHE A 272 35.63 9.51 14.98
N ALA A 273 36.74 9.08 15.60
CA ALA A 273 37.02 9.35 17.01
C ALA A 273 37.06 10.87 17.32
N GLN A 274 37.83 11.64 16.54
CA GLN A 274 37.94 13.09 16.71
C GLN A 274 36.59 13.80 16.56
N LEU A 275 35.75 13.36 15.61
CA LEU A 275 34.41 13.92 15.44
C LEU A 275 33.45 13.52 16.58
N GLN A 276 33.57 12.29 17.10
CA GLN A 276 32.75 11.76 18.20
C GLN A 276 33.02 12.49 19.52
N GLU A 277 34.28 12.83 19.80
CA GLU A 277 34.65 13.64 20.96
C GLU A 277 34.16 15.09 20.83
N ARG A 278 34.23 15.66 19.62
CA ARG A 278 33.97 17.09 19.37
C ARG A 278 32.49 17.44 19.19
N ILE A 279 31.76 16.74 18.31
CA ILE A 279 30.32 16.92 18.03
C ILE A 279 29.75 15.54 17.59
N PRO A 280 29.38 14.64 18.53
CA PRO A 280 28.91 13.29 18.20
C PRO A 280 27.61 13.26 17.41
N GLU A 281 26.70 14.21 17.61
CA GLU A 281 25.40 14.29 16.95
C GLU A 281 25.56 14.30 15.41
N ARG A 282 26.58 15.02 14.95
CA ARG A 282 26.92 15.20 13.54
C ARG A 282 27.23 13.89 12.82
N ILE A 283 27.65 12.84 13.54
CA ILE A 283 27.89 11.50 12.98
C ILE A 283 26.58 10.88 12.51
N ILE A 284 25.55 10.92 13.35
CA ILE A 284 24.22 10.35 13.06
C ILE A 284 23.50 11.21 12.04
N GLU A 285 23.51 12.53 12.21
CA GLU A 285 22.98 13.49 11.24
C GLU A 285 23.55 13.26 9.84
N HIS A 286 24.88 13.15 9.71
CA HIS A 286 25.54 12.96 8.42
C HIS A 286 25.20 11.60 7.79
N ALA A 287 25.06 10.54 8.59
CA ALA A 287 24.64 9.23 8.11
C ALA A 287 23.20 9.25 7.58
N VAL A 288 22.24 9.76 8.37
CA VAL A 288 20.82 9.83 8.01
C VAL A 288 20.59 10.79 6.83
N ARG A 289 21.23 11.97 6.83
CA ARG A 289 21.21 12.91 5.69
C ARG A 289 21.81 12.31 4.42
N GLY A 290 22.73 11.36 4.56
CA GLY A 290 23.24 10.52 3.47
C GLY A 290 22.16 9.68 2.80
N MET A 291 21.24 9.12 3.60
CA MET A 291 20.19 8.18 3.15
C MET A 291 18.86 8.86 2.75
N LEU A 292 18.60 10.08 3.23
CA LEU A 292 17.44 10.88 2.80
C LEU A 292 17.59 11.38 1.34
N PRO A 293 16.48 11.59 0.60
CA PRO A 293 16.51 12.11 -0.77
C PRO A 293 17.20 13.47 -0.86
N LYS A 294 17.77 13.83 -2.01
CA LYS A 294 18.41 15.14 -2.22
C LYS A 294 17.42 16.10 -2.89
N GLY A 295 17.32 17.33 -2.38
CA GLY A 295 16.41 18.35 -2.90
C GLY A 295 15.66 19.10 -1.81
N ARG A 296 14.59 19.83 -2.19
CA ARG A 296 13.77 20.63 -1.26
C ARG A 296 13.13 19.76 -0.17
N LEU A 297 12.42 18.70 -0.58
CA LEU A 297 11.76 17.77 0.34
C LEU A 297 12.75 17.10 1.30
N GLY A 298 13.90 16.64 0.80
CA GLY A 298 14.94 16.02 1.64
C GLY A 298 15.52 16.94 2.71
N ARG A 299 15.66 18.25 2.41
CA ARG A 299 16.08 19.26 3.41
C ARG A 299 15.01 19.46 4.48
N ARG A 300 13.72 19.46 4.11
CA ARG A 300 12.60 19.51 5.07
C ARG A 300 12.56 18.25 5.95
N LEU A 301 12.59 17.06 5.35
CA LEU A 301 12.61 15.77 6.07
C LEU A 301 13.77 15.67 7.07
N PHE A 302 14.94 16.22 6.75
CA PHE A 302 16.07 16.24 7.68
C PHE A 302 15.77 17.02 8.98
N THR A 303 14.87 18.02 8.96
CA THR A 303 14.48 18.76 10.19
C THR A 303 13.64 17.93 11.18
N HIS A 304 13.11 16.77 10.73
CA HIS A 304 12.34 15.84 11.56
C HIS A 304 13.23 14.90 12.39
N LEU A 305 14.54 14.84 12.08
CA LEU A 305 15.54 14.20 12.92
C LEU A 305 15.92 15.15 14.06
N LYS A 306 15.83 14.68 15.31
CA LYS A 306 16.40 15.33 16.50
C LYS A 306 17.48 14.41 17.06
N VAL A 307 18.68 14.93 17.35
CA VAL A 307 19.81 14.13 17.85
C VAL A 307 20.37 14.82 19.09
N TYR A 308 20.52 14.05 20.17
CA TYR A 308 21.06 14.50 21.44
C TYR A 308 22.26 13.65 21.84
N LYS A 309 23.30 14.31 22.36
CA LYS A 309 24.53 13.67 22.85
C LYS A 309 24.25 12.71 24.01
N GLY A 310 23.55 13.20 25.04
CA GLY A 310 23.20 12.48 26.26
C GLY A 310 21.90 11.67 26.16
N PRO A 311 21.45 11.07 27.28
CA PRO A 311 20.23 10.25 27.31
C PRO A 311 18.93 11.08 27.23
N ASP A 312 18.96 12.34 27.67
CA ASP A 312 17.78 13.17 27.85
C ASP A 312 17.39 13.96 26.58
N HIS A 313 16.11 14.28 26.44
CA HIS A 313 15.58 15.10 25.35
C HIS A 313 14.43 16.01 25.83
N PRO A 314 14.30 17.26 25.34
CA PRO A 314 13.28 18.23 25.77
C PRO A 314 11.91 18.00 25.09
N HIS A 315 11.58 16.76 24.73
CA HIS A 315 10.44 16.42 23.86
C HIS A 315 9.44 15.45 24.52
N GLU A 316 9.29 15.53 25.84
CA GLU A 316 8.36 14.68 26.61
C GLU A 316 6.89 14.96 26.24
N ALA A 317 6.53 16.23 26.04
CA ALA A 317 5.18 16.65 25.66
C ALA A 317 4.68 16.09 24.32
N GLN A 318 5.58 15.54 23.49
CA GLN A 318 5.24 14.90 22.22
C GLN A 318 4.93 13.40 22.36
N LEU A 319 5.03 12.84 23.57
CA LEU A 319 4.75 11.43 23.89
C LEU A 319 5.41 10.43 22.92
N PRO A 320 6.76 10.45 22.77
CA PRO A 320 7.46 9.65 21.77
C PRO A 320 7.40 8.15 22.07
N ILE A 321 7.18 7.36 21.03
CA ILE A 321 7.06 5.89 21.07
C ILE A 321 8.43 5.25 20.74
N PRO A 322 8.84 4.13 21.35
CA PRO A 322 10.05 3.43 20.95
C PRO A 322 10.06 3.05 19.46
N LEU A 323 11.14 3.37 18.74
CA LEU A 323 11.28 3.08 17.31
C LEU A 323 11.31 1.55 17.06
N PRO A 324 10.43 0.98 16.23
CA PRO A 324 10.41 -0.46 15.98
C PRO A 324 11.59 -0.88 15.07
N ILE A 325 12.51 -1.66 15.62
CA ILE A 325 13.70 -2.13 14.92
C ILE A 325 13.56 -3.61 14.55
N ARG A 326 13.61 -3.93 13.26
CA ARG A 326 13.50 -5.31 12.72
C ARG A 326 14.85 -5.98 12.43
N ASP A 327 15.95 -5.21 12.36
CA ASP A 327 17.28 -5.73 12.01
C ASP A 327 17.95 -6.37 13.23
N LYS A 328 18.06 -7.71 13.23
CA LYS A 328 18.70 -8.48 14.29
C LYS A 328 20.19 -8.15 14.47
N ARG A 329 20.87 -7.64 13.44
CA ARG A 329 22.32 -7.33 13.47
C ARG A 329 22.61 -5.88 13.84
N ILE A 330 21.65 -5.14 14.38
CA ILE A 330 21.81 -3.71 14.71
C ILE A 330 22.68 -3.48 15.94
N GLN A 331 22.64 -4.39 16.91
CA GLN A 331 23.34 -4.28 18.18
C GLN A 331 24.70 -4.98 18.07
N ILE A 332 25.70 -4.48 18.78
CA ILE A 332 26.94 -5.22 18.98
C ILE A 332 26.76 -6.07 20.24
N ASP A 333 26.76 -7.39 20.06
CA ASP A 333 26.94 -8.33 21.17
C ASP A 333 28.35 -8.12 21.73
N LYS A 334 28.45 -7.85 23.05
CA LYS A 334 29.71 -7.59 23.76
C LYS A 334 30.24 -8.86 24.40
#